data_AF-A0A7W2T4P4-F1
#
_entry.id   AF-A0A7W2T4P4-F1
#
_cell.length_a   1.000
_cell.length_b   1.000
_cell.length_c   1.000
_cell.angle_alpha   90.00
_cell.angle_beta   90.00
_cell.angle_gamma   90.00
#
_symmetry.space_group_name_H-M   'P 1'
#
loop_
_entity.id
_entity.type
_entity.pdbx_description
1 polymer ?
#
loop_
_entity_poly.entity_id
_entity_poly.type
_entity_poly.pdbx_seq_one_letter_code
_entity_poly.pdbx_strand_id
1 'polypeptide(L)'
;MKDFYGLNLKNLLEKAPVGVIIHRWDTCIVYANPTALRLFDLTFDQIVGKDTFDPKWSFVDDTGKKLLIENYPVNKVKRTQKPLKNEIIGVVHSKLEAPRWLMINAYTEGDLNSDNRSIIVSFNDISDFKQLYFFSDIVENTQDIVIVCEADNIKYPTGPKIIYVNKAFETLTGYKKEEVIGETPRILQGDLTDKAAMSRIKEALKNHQAVTETLLNYDINGRPYWIEMNIIPLKNKYGEVTHFGAIERDVSERKFHLEQLQYRNQELKSLKSELEQLVQERTIELQKAKEKLEKIAFLDPLTNIPNRRFFIDQTHRLIKSCDRRQLSIAFGLLDIDDFKVVNDTHGHDAGDLILKELAAYFSGFFRADEAYCRYGGEEFAFAVIIEKASDLDIITDRLIKGICNLKISVNEHYLSVTASAGFKLCHPSFGVDFEQEMKQADVALYQSKKNGKNRVTIIK
;
A
#
# COMPACT_ATOMS: atom_id res chain seq x y z
N MET A 1 22.02 67.08 46.94
CA MET A 1 22.39 66.20 45.82
C MET A 1 22.60 67.12 44.62
N LYS A 2 23.85 67.36 44.20
CA LYS A 2 24.15 68.23 43.05
C LYS A 2 24.01 67.39 41.79
N ASP A 3 23.07 67.77 40.93
CA ASP A 3 22.75 67.10 39.67
C ASP A 3 23.96 67.11 38.72
N PHE A 4 24.33 65.94 38.20
CA PHE A 4 25.21 65.85 37.04
C PHE A 4 24.51 66.53 35.86
N TYR A 5 24.96 67.71 35.42
CA TYR A 5 24.55 68.35 34.16
C TYR A 5 23.03 68.35 33.86
N GLY A 6 22.17 68.65 34.84
CA GLY A 6 20.72 68.70 34.65
C GLY A 6 20.04 67.32 34.44
N LEU A 7 20.75 66.22 34.63
CA LEU A 7 20.20 64.87 34.61
C LEU A 7 19.54 64.56 35.97
N ASN A 8 18.24 64.30 35.93
CA ASN A 8 17.51 63.80 37.09
C ASN A 8 17.83 62.30 37.28
N LEU A 9 18.70 62.00 38.24
CA LEU A 9 19.13 60.63 38.58
C LEU A 9 17.94 59.69 38.89
N LYS A 10 16.85 60.22 39.44
CA LYS A 10 15.62 59.46 39.68
C LYS A 10 14.99 59.00 38.36
N ASN A 11 14.95 59.87 37.35
CA ASN A 11 14.42 59.56 36.02
C ASN A 11 15.28 58.49 35.30
N LEU A 12 16.60 58.49 35.52
CA LEU A 12 17.49 57.43 35.01
C LEU A 12 17.18 56.08 35.66
N LEU A 13 17.00 56.03 36.99
CA LEU A 13 16.63 54.80 37.68
C LEU A 13 15.24 54.30 37.30
N GLU A 14 14.28 55.20 37.08
CA GLU A 14 12.91 54.86 36.67
C GLU A 14 12.86 54.23 35.27
N LYS A 15 13.77 54.62 34.37
CA LYS A 15 13.87 54.09 33.00
C LYS A 15 14.89 52.96 32.84
N ALA A 16 15.59 52.56 33.91
CA ALA A 16 16.60 51.52 33.83
C ALA A 16 15.99 50.15 33.44
N PRO A 17 16.59 49.43 32.49
CA PRO A 17 16.11 48.10 32.07
C PRO A 17 16.42 47.00 33.09
N VAL A 18 17.15 47.34 34.16
CA VAL A 18 17.51 46.46 35.28
C VAL A 18 16.66 46.84 36.49
N GLY A 19 16.19 45.85 37.24
CA GLY A 19 15.52 46.11 38.51
C GLY A 19 16.51 46.60 39.55
N VAL A 20 16.24 47.73 40.21
CA VAL A 20 17.10 48.30 41.25
C VAL A 20 16.28 48.49 42.52
N ILE A 21 16.77 47.94 43.62
CA ILE A 21 16.24 48.12 44.96
C ILE A 21 17.34 48.72 45.84
N ILE A 22 17.00 49.78 46.58
CA ILE A 22 17.89 50.42 47.54
C ILE A 22 17.36 50.12 48.93
N HIS A 23 18.22 49.56 49.76
CA HIS A 23 17.96 49.26 51.16
C HIS A 23 18.75 50.23 52.05
N ARG A 24 18.21 50.60 53.20
CA ARG A 24 19.01 51.14 54.31
C ARG A 24 19.91 50.04 54.88
N TRP A 25 20.89 50.43 55.69
CA TRP A 25 21.76 49.51 56.41
C TRP A 25 21.01 48.51 57.32
N ASP A 26 19.82 48.88 57.82
CA ASP A 26 18.91 48.01 58.56
C ASP A 26 18.21 46.95 57.68
N THR A 27 18.48 46.92 56.37
CA THR A 27 17.88 46.09 55.31
C THR A 27 16.48 46.49 54.86
N CYS A 28 15.90 47.54 55.44
CA CYS A 28 14.60 48.04 55.02
C CYS A 28 14.67 48.66 53.62
N ILE A 29 13.71 48.32 52.77
CA ILE A 29 13.64 48.86 51.41
C ILE A 29 13.17 50.31 51.47
N VAL A 30 13.96 51.23 50.91
CA VAL A 30 13.63 52.66 50.81
C VAL A 30 13.26 53.08 49.40
N TYR A 31 13.66 52.31 48.40
CA TYR A 31 13.33 52.57 47.01
C TYR A 31 13.37 51.30 46.18
N ALA A 32 12.45 51.19 45.22
CA ALA A 32 12.46 50.20 44.15
C ALA A 32 12.02 50.87 42.86
N ASN A 33 12.75 50.65 41.76
CA ASN A 33 12.38 51.21 40.46
C ASN A 33 11.24 50.40 39.78
N PRO A 34 10.58 50.94 38.74
CA PRO A 34 9.49 50.26 38.05
C PRO A 34 9.86 48.88 37.49
N THR A 35 11.11 48.68 37.07
CA THR A 35 11.59 47.37 36.61
C THR A 35 11.65 46.36 37.76
N ALA A 36 12.17 46.71 38.93
CA ALA A 36 12.15 45.83 40.11
C ALA A 36 10.73 45.49 40.53
N LEU A 37 9.84 46.49 40.58
CA LEU A 37 8.42 46.28 40.88
C LEU A 37 7.75 45.27 39.93
N ARG A 38 8.05 45.33 38.63
CA ARG A 38 7.57 44.36 37.63
C ARG A 38 8.20 42.96 37.77
N LEU A 39 9.50 42.89 38.06
CA LEU A 39 10.21 41.61 38.22
C LEU A 39 9.61 40.79 39.34
N PHE A 40 9.23 41.46 40.42
CA PHE A 40 8.67 40.84 41.60
C PHE A 40 7.13 40.84 41.65
N ASP A 41 6.43 41.58 40.79
CA ASP A 41 4.96 41.73 40.79
C ASP A 41 4.41 42.39 42.08
N LEU A 42 5.04 43.50 42.50
CA LEU A 42 4.55 44.35 43.59
C LEU A 42 4.36 45.80 43.16
N THR A 43 3.54 46.49 43.95
CA THR A 43 3.46 47.95 43.98
C THR A 43 4.49 48.54 44.95
N PHE A 44 4.82 49.81 44.78
CA PHE A 44 5.76 50.53 45.65
C PHE A 44 5.32 50.49 47.12
N ASP A 45 4.03 50.70 47.39
CA ASP A 45 3.46 50.69 48.74
C ASP A 45 3.55 49.31 49.42
N GLN A 46 3.63 48.23 48.62
CA GLN A 46 3.76 46.87 49.15
C GLN A 46 5.20 46.50 49.51
N ILE A 47 6.21 47.19 48.97
CA ILE A 47 7.62 46.81 49.13
C ILE A 47 8.41 47.78 50.02
N VAL A 48 8.02 49.06 50.07
CA VAL A 48 8.73 50.08 50.87
C VAL A 48 8.46 49.92 52.36
N GLY A 49 9.51 50.08 53.17
CA GLY A 49 9.45 49.96 54.64
C GLY A 49 9.39 48.52 55.17
N LYS A 50 9.25 47.52 54.28
CA LYS A 50 9.40 46.11 54.66
C LYS A 50 10.86 45.73 54.83
N ASP A 51 11.11 44.83 55.77
CA ASP A 51 12.35 44.08 55.82
C ASP A 51 12.35 42.99 54.72
N THR A 52 13.46 42.27 54.58
CA THR A 52 13.64 41.26 53.53
C THR A 52 12.65 40.09 53.52
N PHE A 53 11.70 40.04 54.46
CA PHE A 53 10.76 38.96 54.61
C PHE A 53 9.37 39.36 54.06
N ASP A 54 9.07 38.93 52.83
CA ASP A 54 7.68 38.83 52.36
C ASP A 54 7.31 37.34 52.25
N PRO A 55 6.25 36.85 52.93
CA PRO A 55 5.87 35.44 52.93
C PRO A 55 5.40 34.92 51.55
N LYS A 56 5.24 35.79 50.54
CA LYS A 56 4.75 35.40 49.21
C LYS A 56 5.83 34.90 48.26
N TRP A 57 7.11 35.14 48.55
CA TRP A 57 8.23 34.70 47.71
C TRP A 57 9.29 33.95 48.48
N SER A 58 10.01 33.10 47.75
CA SER A 58 11.22 32.48 48.24
C SER A 58 12.31 32.49 47.18
N PHE A 59 13.51 32.88 47.59
CA PHE A 59 14.69 32.68 46.77
C PHE A 59 15.14 31.22 46.83
N VAL A 60 15.53 30.68 45.68
CA VAL A 60 16.13 29.37 45.53
C VAL A 60 17.51 29.49 44.90
N ASP A 61 18.40 28.55 45.21
CA ASP A 61 19.67 28.41 44.49
C ASP A 61 19.47 27.80 43.09
N ASP A 62 20.57 27.61 42.36
CA ASP A 62 20.62 27.03 41.01
C ASP A 62 20.08 25.59 40.92
N THR A 63 20.04 24.88 42.04
CA THR A 63 19.47 23.52 42.18
C THR A 63 17.98 23.52 42.54
N GLY A 64 17.39 24.70 42.79
CA GLY A 64 15.99 24.85 43.19
C GLY A 64 15.75 24.72 44.70
N LYS A 65 16.79 24.63 45.53
CA LYS A 65 16.66 24.57 46.99
C LYS A 65 16.46 25.96 47.58
N LYS A 66 15.51 26.09 48.50
CA LYS A 66 15.19 27.36 49.17
C LYS A 66 16.37 27.91 49.97
N LEU A 67 16.72 29.16 49.71
CA LEU A 67 17.77 29.89 50.44
C LEU A 67 17.30 30.26 51.84
N LEU A 68 18.23 30.16 52.80
CA LEU A 68 18.05 30.73 54.14
C LEU A 68 18.08 32.26 54.07
N ILE A 69 17.34 32.93 54.96
CA ILE A 69 17.23 34.40 55.00
C ILE A 69 18.60 35.08 55.08
N GLU A 70 19.53 34.50 55.83
CA GLU A 70 20.90 35.00 55.97
C GLU A 70 21.71 35.00 54.66
N ASN A 71 21.29 34.20 53.67
CA ASN A 71 21.91 34.08 52.36
C ASN A 71 21.19 34.90 51.29
N TYR A 72 20.18 35.69 51.67
CA TYR A 72 19.57 36.64 50.75
C TYR A 72 20.60 37.72 50.39
N PRO A 73 20.58 38.26 49.15
CA PRO A 73 21.64 39.13 48.64
C PRO A 73 22.01 40.28 49.58
N VAL A 74 21.02 41.02 50.09
CA VAL A 74 21.26 42.15 51.01
C VAL A 74 21.81 41.71 52.37
N ASN A 75 21.35 40.58 52.92
CA ASN A 75 21.82 40.04 54.20
C ASN A 75 23.26 39.53 54.09
N LYS A 76 23.59 38.91 52.96
CA LYS A 76 24.94 38.44 52.64
C LYS A 76 25.92 39.61 52.50
N VAL A 77 25.52 40.70 51.82
CA VAL A 77 26.32 41.93 51.75
C VAL A 77 26.50 42.57 53.12
N LYS A 78 25.41 42.73 53.90
CA LYS A 78 25.48 43.31 55.26
C LYS A 78 26.41 42.53 56.19
N ARG A 79 26.32 41.20 56.17
CA ARG A 79 27.14 40.30 57.00
C ARG A 79 28.60 40.30 56.57
N THR A 80 28.87 40.20 55.28
CA THR A 80 30.25 40.04 54.76
C THR A 80 30.96 41.35 54.48
N GLN A 81 30.21 42.46 54.35
CA GLN A 81 30.66 43.76 53.85
C GLN A 81 31.38 43.70 52.49
N LYS A 82 31.18 42.62 51.73
CA LYS A 82 31.74 42.44 50.38
C LYS A 82 30.65 42.61 49.33
N PRO A 83 30.95 43.21 48.17
CA PRO A 83 29.98 43.28 47.08
C PRO A 83 29.72 41.89 46.50
N LEU A 84 28.48 41.63 46.11
CA LEU A 84 28.08 40.48 45.30
C LEU A 84 28.16 40.86 43.83
N LYS A 85 28.75 39.98 43.02
CA LYS A 85 28.88 40.16 41.57
C LYS A 85 28.35 38.91 40.85
N ASN A 86 27.41 39.11 39.93
CA ASN A 86 26.84 38.11 39.04
C ASN A 86 26.32 36.84 39.73
N GLU A 87 25.72 36.96 40.92
CA GLU A 87 25.16 35.81 41.62
C GLU A 87 23.79 35.46 41.03
N ILE A 88 23.56 34.19 40.67
CA ILE A 88 22.30 33.74 40.07
C ILE A 88 21.42 33.14 41.16
N ILE A 89 20.20 33.63 41.28
CA ILE A 89 19.18 33.03 42.16
C ILE A 89 17.84 32.92 41.43
N GLY A 90 17.07 31.90 41.79
CA GLY A 90 15.70 31.75 41.34
C GLY A 90 14.73 32.45 42.29
N VAL A 91 13.71 33.10 41.76
CA VAL A 91 12.59 33.67 42.52
C VAL A 91 11.36 32.82 42.26
N VAL A 92 10.87 32.16 43.31
CA VAL A 92 9.63 31.38 43.27
C VAL A 92 8.51 32.20 43.91
N HIS A 93 7.47 32.49 43.13
CA HIS A 93 6.24 33.11 43.62
C HIS A 93 5.16 32.04 43.76
N SER A 94 4.35 32.13 44.82
CA SER A 94 3.15 31.30 45.04
C SER A 94 2.12 31.21 43.90
N LYS A 95 2.24 32.03 42.84
CA LYS A 95 1.34 32.07 41.68
C LYS A 95 2.02 31.72 40.35
N LEU A 96 3.35 31.56 40.33
CA LEU A 96 4.11 31.28 39.10
C LEU A 96 4.33 29.76 38.97
N GLU A 97 4.11 29.20 37.78
CA GLU A 97 4.36 27.78 37.48
C GLU A 97 5.87 27.42 37.43
N ALA A 98 6.74 28.40 37.17
CA ALA A 98 8.19 28.22 37.08
C ALA A 98 8.96 29.38 37.75
N PRO A 99 10.16 29.11 38.33
CA PRO A 99 11.00 30.15 38.91
C PRO A 99 11.50 31.14 37.86
N ARG A 100 11.50 32.43 38.18
CA ARG A 100 12.23 33.44 37.40
C ARG A 100 13.68 33.48 37.83
N TRP A 101 14.61 33.40 36.88
CA TRP A 101 16.04 33.41 37.18
C TRP A 101 16.61 34.81 37.08
N LEU A 102 17.19 35.31 38.16
CA LEU A 102 17.74 36.65 38.25
C LEU A 102 19.25 36.59 38.47
N MET A 103 20.00 37.34 37.66
CA MET A 103 21.39 37.65 37.93
C MET A 103 21.46 38.90 38.81
N ILE A 104 22.14 38.79 39.94
CA ILE A 104 22.15 39.78 41.00
C ILE A 104 23.54 40.35 41.20
N ASN A 105 23.59 41.67 41.33
CA ASN A 105 24.72 42.39 41.87
C ASN A 105 24.28 43.18 43.09
N ALA A 106 25.12 43.26 44.11
CA ALA A 106 24.80 44.03 45.30
C ALA A 106 26.07 44.68 45.88
N TYR A 107 25.97 45.94 46.30
CA TYR A 107 27.09 46.68 46.84
C TYR A 107 26.62 47.71 47.87
N THR A 108 27.53 48.14 48.72
CA THR A 108 27.29 49.16 49.74
C THR A 108 27.68 50.54 49.22
N GLU A 109 26.86 51.54 49.48
CA GLU A 109 27.06 52.94 49.08
C GLU A 109 26.94 53.84 50.32
N GLY A 110 27.83 54.82 50.46
CA GLY A 110 27.89 55.74 51.61
C GLY A 110 29.18 55.64 52.42
N ASP A 111 29.39 56.59 53.33
CA ASP A 111 30.62 56.68 54.14
C ASP A 111 30.70 55.54 55.18
N LEU A 112 31.90 54.95 55.34
CA LEU A 112 32.13 53.77 56.18
C LEU A 112 31.83 54.03 57.67
N ASN A 113 31.95 55.29 58.11
CA ASN A 113 31.80 55.71 59.50
C ASN A 113 30.45 56.40 59.82
N SER A 114 29.48 56.35 58.90
CA SER A 114 28.16 56.96 59.04
C SER A 114 27.04 55.91 59.07
N ASP A 115 25.99 56.13 59.89
CA ASP A 115 24.79 55.29 59.92
C ASP A 115 23.91 55.43 58.66
N ASN A 116 24.27 56.33 57.74
CA ASN A 116 23.55 56.57 56.48
C ASN A 116 23.95 55.63 55.33
N ARG A 117 24.55 54.47 55.63
CA ARG A 117 24.91 53.46 54.61
C ARG A 117 23.68 52.86 53.97
N SER A 118 23.76 52.65 52.65
CA SER A 118 22.72 51.97 51.88
C SER A 118 23.30 50.76 51.16
N ILE A 119 22.47 49.74 50.93
CA ILE A 119 22.82 48.58 50.12
C ILE A 119 21.99 48.67 48.83
N ILE A 120 22.67 48.75 47.70
CA ILE A 120 22.04 48.78 46.38
C ILE A 120 22.10 47.38 45.82
N VAL A 121 20.93 46.84 45.44
CA VAL A 121 20.80 45.54 44.81
C VAL A 121 20.21 45.73 43.41
N SER A 122 20.87 45.17 42.40
CA SER A 122 20.37 45.13 41.04
C SER A 122 20.03 43.71 40.61
N PHE A 123 18.95 43.59 39.84
CA PHE A 123 18.36 42.34 39.37
C PHE A 123 18.19 42.42 37.86
N ASN A 124 18.83 41.50 37.14
CA ASN A 124 18.63 41.33 35.71
C ASN A 124 17.95 39.99 35.45
N ASP A 125 16.85 39.99 34.71
CA ASP A 125 16.19 38.74 34.33
C ASP A 125 17.03 38.00 33.29
N ILE A 126 17.38 36.75 33.59
CA ILE A 126 18.16 35.86 32.72
C ILE A 126 17.39 34.59 32.39
N SER A 127 16.07 34.57 32.58
CA SER A 127 15.21 33.40 32.35
C SER A 127 15.35 32.87 30.91
N ASP A 128 15.40 33.76 29.91
CA ASP A 128 15.62 33.40 28.50
C ASP A 128 17.03 32.81 28.25
N PHE A 129 18.03 33.27 29.00
CA PHE A 129 19.41 32.76 28.89
C PHE A 129 19.54 31.35 29.48
N LYS A 130 18.75 31.01 30.49
CA LYS A 130 18.61 29.64 31.01
C LYS A 130 17.92 28.72 30.00
N GLN A 131 17.07 29.24 29.10
CA GLN A 131 16.49 28.43 28.02
C GLN A 131 17.53 27.98 26.98
N LEU A 132 18.62 28.73 26.77
CA LEU A 132 19.72 28.34 25.88
C LEU A 132 20.48 27.09 26.35
N TYR A 133 20.52 26.80 27.65
CA TYR A 133 21.11 25.55 28.17
C TYR A 133 20.33 24.30 27.71
N PHE A 134 19.04 24.43 27.39
CA PHE A 134 18.27 23.33 26.81
C PHE A 134 18.68 23.03 25.36
N PHE A 135 19.24 24.00 24.62
CA PHE A 135 19.66 23.79 23.24
C PHE A 135 20.87 22.85 23.15
N SER A 136 21.86 22.99 24.04
CA SER A 136 22.98 22.05 24.09
C SER A 136 22.51 20.63 24.40
N ASP A 137 21.56 20.48 25.32
CA ASP A 137 21.02 19.16 25.67
C ASP A 137 20.22 18.54 24.51
N ILE A 138 19.50 19.34 23.72
CA ILE A 138 18.79 18.89 22.52
C ILE A 138 19.78 18.41 21.45
N VAL A 139 20.83 19.17 21.18
CA VAL A 139 21.86 18.80 20.19
C VAL A 139 22.67 17.58 20.67
N GLU A 140 22.93 17.48 21.97
CA GLU A 140 23.70 16.38 22.55
C GLU A 140 22.92 15.06 22.55
N ASN A 141 21.60 15.11 22.72
CA ASN A 141 20.73 13.92 22.84
C ASN A 141 19.83 13.64 21.63
N THR A 142 19.98 14.38 20.52
CA THR A 142 19.27 14.03 19.27
C THR A 142 19.80 12.71 18.70
N GLN A 143 18.96 12.03 17.91
CA GLN A 143 19.32 10.79 17.22
C GLN A 143 20.11 11.03 15.94
N ASP A 144 19.95 12.20 15.31
CA ASP A 144 20.74 12.59 14.15
C ASP A 144 22.16 13.00 14.61
N ILE A 145 23.16 12.65 13.80
CA ILE A 145 24.53 13.09 14.00
C ILE A 145 24.59 14.60 13.82
N VAL A 146 25.30 15.28 14.72
CA VAL A 146 25.64 16.69 14.55
C VAL A 146 27.15 16.83 14.60
N ILE A 147 27.74 17.36 13.52
CA ILE A 147 29.17 17.65 13.42
C ILE A 147 29.33 19.14 13.14
N VAL A 148 30.25 19.79 13.84
CA VAL A 148 30.69 21.15 13.49
C VAL A 148 32.15 21.11 13.13
N CYS A 149 32.50 21.69 11.99
CA CYS A 149 33.87 21.78 11.51
C CYS A 149 34.31 23.22 11.26
N GLU A 150 35.61 23.49 11.34
CA GLU A 150 36.22 24.76 10.93
C GLU A 150 36.02 25.01 9.43
N ALA A 151 35.74 26.27 9.05
CA ALA A 151 35.61 26.66 7.65
C ALA A 151 36.95 27.11 7.01
N ASP A 152 37.96 27.41 7.82
CA ASP A 152 39.21 28.05 7.36
C ASP A 152 40.05 27.16 6.43
N ASN A 153 40.08 25.85 6.67
CA ASN A 153 40.81 24.89 5.84
C ASN A 153 39.92 23.76 5.36
N ILE A 154 39.48 23.80 4.11
CA ILE A 154 38.71 22.73 3.46
C ILE A 154 39.56 21.85 2.53
N LYS A 155 40.90 22.03 2.52
CA LYS A 155 41.79 21.33 1.59
C LYS A 155 41.97 19.88 2.00
N TYR A 156 41.94 18.99 1.02
CA TYR A 156 42.31 17.60 1.21
C TYR A 156 43.83 17.46 1.43
N PRO A 157 44.31 16.59 2.33
CA PRO A 157 43.55 15.75 3.26
C PRO A 157 43.29 16.42 4.63
N THR A 158 43.78 17.64 4.85
CA THR A 158 43.97 18.22 6.19
C THR A 158 42.78 18.98 6.77
N GLY A 159 41.65 19.06 6.05
CA GLY A 159 40.42 19.65 6.58
C GLY A 159 39.16 19.40 5.75
N PRO A 160 37.99 19.92 6.17
CA PRO A 160 37.77 20.69 7.40
C PRO A 160 37.97 19.86 8.66
N LYS A 161 38.33 20.52 9.77
CA LYS A 161 38.61 19.87 11.06
C LYS A 161 37.39 19.91 11.96
N ILE A 162 37.09 18.80 12.60
CA ILE A 162 35.99 18.64 13.55
C ILE A 162 36.32 19.41 14.83
N ILE A 163 35.40 20.26 15.28
CA ILE A 163 35.49 20.96 16.58
C ILE A 163 34.40 20.52 17.56
N TYR A 164 33.35 19.88 17.05
CA TYR A 164 32.26 19.36 17.88
C TYR A 164 31.60 18.17 17.18
N VAL A 165 31.25 17.17 17.99
CA VAL A 165 30.33 16.07 17.67
C VAL A 165 29.40 15.83 18.87
N ASN A 166 28.20 15.35 18.60
CA ASN A 166 27.24 14.92 19.63
C ASN A 166 27.32 13.41 19.92
N LYS A 167 26.54 12.94 20.90
CA LYS A 167 26.49 11.52 21.30
C LYS A 167 26.03 10.56 20.18
N ALA A 168 25.17 11.01 19.25
CA ALA A 168 24.73 10.20 18.12
C ALA A 168 25.91 9.82 17.21
N PHE A 169 26.85 10.75 17.00
CA PHE A 169 28.09 10.48 16.26
C PHE A 169 28.88 9.32 16.88
N GLU A 170 29.11 9.36 18.20
CA GLU A 170 29.89 8.32 18.88
C GLU A 170 29.17 6.97 18.83
N THR A 171 27.83 7.00 18.92
CA THR A 171 27.00 5.79 18.92
C THR A 171 27.00 5.10 17.56
N LEU A 172 26.85 5.86 16.47
CA LEU A 172 26.78 5.29 15.12
C LEU A 172 28.16 4.95 14.54
N THR A 173 29.14 5.84 14.72
CA THR A 173 30.47 5.69 14.10
C THR A 173 31.44 4.85 14.94
N GLY A 174 31.19 4.73 16.25
CA GLY A 174 32.06 4.03 17.20
C GLY A 174 33.28 4.83 17.66
N TYR A 175 33.58 5.96 17.03
CA TYR A 175 34.66 6.85 17.45
C TYR A 175 34.27 7.66 18.69
N LYS A 176 35.22 7.86 19.61
CA LYS A 176 35.02 8.77 20.73
C LYS A 176 35.24 10.21 20.33
N LYS A 177 34.50 11.12 20.96
CA LYS A 177 34.63 12.56 20.73
C LYS A 177 36.08 13.01 20.81
N GLU A 178 36.80 12.57 21.84
CA GLU A 178 38.20 12.94 22.08
C GLU A 178 39.16 12.46 20.98
N GLU A 179 38.80 11.41 20.25
CA GLU A 179 39.60 10.84 19.16
C GLU A 179 39.40 11.58 17.83
N VAL A 180 38.27 12.28 17.67
CA VAL A 180 37.89 12.92 16.41
C VAL A 180 37.98 14.44 16.43
N ILE A 181 38.04 15.08 17.60
CA ILE A 181 38.30 16.53 17.67
C ILE A 181 39.66 16.83 17.04
N GLY A 182 39.66 17.72 16.05
CA GLY A 182 40.84 18.11 15.26
C GLY A 182 41.10 17.26 14.02
N GLU A 183 40.43 16.11 13.89
CA GLU A 183 40.48 15.25 12.71
C GLU A 183 39.51 15.71 11.63
N THR A 184 39.61 15.13 10.43
CA THR A 184 38.70 15.43 9.32
C THR A 184 37.52 14.46 9.29
N PRO A 185 36.27 14.91 8.98
CA PRO A 185 35.13 14.00 8.80
C PRO A 185 35.32 12.95 7.70
N ARG A 186 36.34 13.14 6.85
CA ARG A 186 36.71 12.21 5.79
C ARG A 186 37.19 10.85 6.31
N ILE A 187 37.51 10.73 7.61
CA ILE A 187 37.82 9.43 8.24
C ILE A 187 36.66 8.42 8.12
N LEU A 188 35.43 8.91 7.97
CA LEU A 188 34.23 8.07 7.81
C LEU A 188 34.04 7.57 6.37
N GLN A 189 34.88 7.98 5.41
CA GLN A 189 34.75 7.66 4.00
C GLN A 189 35.62 6.44 3.65
N GLY A 190 35.17 5.64 2.68
CA GLY A 190 35.88 4.45 2.24
C GLY A 190 35.77 4.23 0.73
N ASP A 191 36.13 3.03 0.27
CA ASP A 191 36.33 2.74 -1.16
C ASP A 191 35.06 2.88 -2.00
N LEU A 192 33.89 2.59 -1.43
CA LEU A 192 32.60 2.66 -2.12
C LEU A 192 31.86 3.98 -1.91
N THR A 193 32.46 4.95 -1.19
CA THR A 193 31.87 6.29 -1.05
C THR A 193 31.82 7.00 -2.41
N ASP A 194 30.65 7.54 -2.78
CA ASP A 194 30.44 8.17 -4.09
C ASP A 194 31.33 9.41 -4.29
N LYS A 195 32.30 9.30 -5.22
CA LYS A 195 33.25 10.37 -5.57
C LYS A 195 32.57 11.58 -6.22
N ALA A 196 31.46 11.39 -6.91
CA ALA A 196 30.72 12.49 -7.53
C ALA A 196 30.01 13.33 -6.46
N ALA A 197 29.32 12.68 -5.52
CA ALA A 197 28.73 13.35 -4.35
C ALA A 197 29.78 14.07 -3.51
N MET A 198 30.93 13.43 -3.26
CA MET A 198 32.06 14.06 -2.58
C MET A 198 32.58 15.32 -3.28
N SER A 199 32.56 15.34 -4.62
CA SER A 199 32.98 16.50 -5.41
C SER A 199 31.97 17.65 -5.29
N ARG A 200 30.66 17.35 -5.29
CA ARG A 200 29.60 18.34 -5.06
C ARG A 200 29.68 18.96 -3.67
N ILE A 201 29.93 18.16 -2.63
CA ILE A 201 30.17 18.65 -1.27
C ILE A 201 31.38 19.59 -1.25
N LYS A 202 32.50 19.17 -1.83
CA LYS A 202 33.72 19.98 -1.89
C LYS A 202 33.48 21.34 -2.56
N GLU A 203 32.72 21.36 -3.65
CA GLU A 203 32.37 22.59 -4.37
C GLU A 203 31.47 23.50 -3.54
N ALA A 204 30.43 22.95 -2.89
CA ALA A 204 29.54 23.70 -2.03
C ALA A 204 30.28 24.33 -0.83
N LEU A 205 31.17 23.58 -0.19
CA LEU A 205 32.01 24.10 0.89
C LEU A 205 32.90 25.25 0.42
N LYS A 206 33.53 25.12 -0.76
CA LYS A 206 34.37 26.17 -1.35
C LYS A 206 33.58 27.44 -1.65
N ASN A 207 32.31 27.31 -2.04
CA ASN A 207 31.42 28.41 -2.38
C ASN A 207 30.60 28.91 -1.19
N HIS A 208 30.81 28.38 0.02
CA HIS A 208 30.04 28.71 1.23
C HIS A 208 28.53 28.52 1.06
N GLN A 209 28.13 27.45 0.37
CA GLN A 209 26.74 27.10 0.10
C GLN A 209 26.29 25.90 0.94
N ALA A 210 25.00 25.85 1.23
CA ALA A 210 24.40 24.67 1.83
C ALA A 210 24.36 23.52 0.80
N VAL A 211 24.51 22.28 1.27
CA VAL A 211 24.47 21.09 0.42
C VAL A 211 23.83 19.93 1.15
N THR A 212 23.01 19.16 0.44
CA THR A 212 22.42 17.92 0.94
C THR A 212 22.84 16.77 0.04
N GLU A 213 23.43 15.73 0.62
CA GLU A 213 23.90 14.56 -0.12
C GLU A 213 23.65 13.29 0.67
N THR A 214 23.57 12.15 -0.03
CA THR A 214 23.55 10.83 0.59
C THR A 214 24.85 10.11 0.28
N LEU A 215 25.61 9.74 1.32
CA LEU A 215 26.90 9.06 1.17
C LEU A 215 26.89 7.71 1.87
N LEU A 216 27.73 6.81 1.39
CA LEU A 216 28.09 5.60 2.10
C LEU A 216 29.32 5.90 2.96
N ASN A 217 29.15 5.84 4.27
CA ASN A 217 30.21 5.99 5.26
C ASN A 217 30.50 4.65 5.94
N TYR A 218 31.56 4.61 6.73
CA TYR A 218 32.05 3.44 7.44
C TYR A 218 32.28 3.77 8.91
N ASP A 219 31.93 2.82 9.79
CA ASP A 219 32.23 2.93 11.21
C ASP A 219 33.71 2.57 11.47
N ILE A 220 34.16 2.71 12.72
CA ILE A 220 35.53 2.37 13.14
C ILE A 220 35.92 0.91 12.84
N ASN A 221 34.94 0.00 12.71
CA ASN A 221 35.16 -1.41 12.38
C ASN A 221 35.07 -1.69 10.86
N GLY A 222 34.84 -0.66 10.03
CA GLY A 222 34.68 -0.78 8.59
C GLY A 222 33.28 -1.26 8.14
N ARG A 223 32.26 -1.21 9.01
CA ARG A 223 30.88 -1.52 8.61
C ARG A 223 30.30 -0.36 7.79
N PRO A 224 29.80 -0.60 6.57
CA PRO A 224 29.18 0.45 5.77
C PRO A 224 27.79 0.82 6.30
N TYR A 225 27.48 2.12 6.29
CA TYR A 225 26.15 2.68 6.55
C TYR A 225 25.87 3.89 5.64
N TRP A 226 24.61 4.03 5.22
CA TRP A 226 24.17 5.16 4.41
C TRP A 226 23.79 6.33 5.30
N ILE A 227 24.38 7.49 5.04
CA ILE A 227 24.07 8.72 5.74
C ILE A 227 23.49 9.75 4.76
N GLU A 228 22.37 10.35 5.12
CA GLU A 228 21.87 11.57 4.48
C GLU A 228 22.37 12.77 5.28
N MET A 229 23.25 13.58 4.70
CA MET A 229 23.86 14.72 5.36
C MET A 229 23.37 16.03 4.76
N ASN A 230 23.11 17.00 5.64
CA ASN A 230 22.84 18.39 5.29
C ASN A 230 23.89 19.29 5.93
N ILE A 231 24.72 19.91 5.10
CA ILE A 231 25.83 20.77 5.55
C ILE A 231 25.46 22.23 5.28
N ILE A 232 25.55 23.06 6.31
CA ILE A 232 25.21 24.48 6.26
C ILE A 232 26.40 25.36 6.73
N PRO A 233 26.64 26.51 6.09
CA PRO A 233 27.64 27.46 6.55
C PRO A 233 27.14 28.23 7.79
N LEU A 234 27.94 28.27 8.84
CA LEU A 234 27.67 29.02 10.07
C LEU A 234 28.47 30.32 10.08
N LYS A 235 27.74 31.43 10.20
CA LYS A 235 28.30 32.79 10.09
C LYS A 235 28.53 33.43 11.45
N ASN A 236 29.60 34.20 11.57
CA ASN A 236 29.80 35.08 12.71
C ASN A 236 28.88 36.33 12.62
N LYS A 237 28.91 37.18 13.64
CA LYS A 237 28.13 38.44 13.69
C LYS A 237 28.45 39.45 12.58
N TYR A 238 29.54 39.25 11.84
CA TYR A 238 29.96 40.07 10.70
C TYR A 238 29.57 39.47 9.35
N GLY A 239 28.88 38.32 9.35
CA GLY A 239 28.40 37.64 8.14
C GLY A 239 29.42 36.71 7.47
N GLU A 240 30.62 36.54 8.05
CA GLU A 240 31.68 35.67 7.54
C GLU A 240 31.43 34.23 7.99
N VAL A 241 31.62 33.27 7.08
CA VAL A 241 31.52 31.85 7.42
C VAL A 241 32.75 31.44 8.23
N THR A 242 32.52 30.93 9.43
CA THR A 242 33.59 30.51 10.35
C THR A 242 33.60 29.00 10.56
N HIS A 243 32.44 28.37 10.42
CA HIS A 243 32.26 26.94 10.62
C HIS A 243 31.27 26.37 9.61
N PHE A 244 31.30 25.06 9.44
CA PHE A 244 30.25 24.29 8.79
C PHE A 244 29.56 23.41 9.83
N GLY A 245 28.23 23.50 9.91
CA GLY A 245 27.42 22.56 10.68
C GLY A 245 26.86 21.49 9.75
N ALA A 246 27.04 20.23 10.08
CA ALA A 246 26.45 19.09 9.39
C ALA A 246 25.45 18.40 10.31
N ILE A 247 24.25 18.14 9.80
CA ILE A 247 23.26 17.25 10.41
C ILE A 247 23.20 16.01 9.52
N GLU A 248 23.42 14.83 10.10
CA GLU A 248 23.50 13.58 9.34
C GLU A 248 22.56 12.52 9.92
N ARG A 249 21.76 11.90 9.06
CA ARG A 249 20.77 10.89 9.43
C ARG A 249 21.13 9.54 8.82
N ASP A 250 21.14 8.50 9.65
CA ASP A 250 21.28 7.12 9.16
C ASP A 250 20.02 6.72 8.37
N VAL A 251 20.21 6.43 7.08
CA VAL A 251 19.15 5.99 6.16
C VAL A 251 19.38 4.56 5.67
N SER A 252 20.30 3.81 6.30
CA SER A 252 20.66 2.44 5.92
C SER A 252 19.47 1.49 5.88
N GLU A 253 18.69 1.45 6.97
CA GLU A 253 17.52 0.56 7.07
C GLU A 253 16.47 0.91 6.00
N ARG A 254 16.20 2.21 5.83
CA ARG A 254 15.24 2.70 4.83
C ARG A 254 15.68 2.34 3.40
N LYS A 255 16.96 2.54 3.07
CA LYS A 255 17.54 2.19 1.76
C LYS A 255 17.44 0.69 1.50
N PHE A 256 17.83 -0.12 2.47
CA PHE A 256 17.77 -1.57 2.37
C PHE A 256 16.35 -2.09 2.15
N HIS A 257 15.38 -1.61 2.94
CA HIS A 257 13.97 -1.98 2.76
C HIS A 257 13.41 -1.55 1.40
N LEU A 258 13.77 -0.36 0.91
CA LEU A 258 13.34 0.11 -0.41
C LEU A 258 13.88 -0.78 -1.53
N GLU A 259 15.17 -1.16 -1.47
CA GLU A 259 15.77 -2.07 -2.46
C GLU A 259 15.15 -3.47 -2.41
N GLN A 260 14.92 -4.02 -1.21
CA GLN A 260 14.23 -5.30 -1.05
C GLN A 260 12.81 -5.28 -1.61
N LEU A 261 12.05 -4.22 -1.33
CA LEU A 261 10.70 -4.05 -1.87
C LEU A 261 10.72 -3.92 -3.39
N GLN A 262 11.69 -3.21 -3.97
CA GLN A 262 11.84 -3.10 -5.42
C GLN A 262 12.15 -4.47 -6.05
N TYR A 263 13.08 -5.21 -5.47
CA TYR A 263 13.42 -6.56 -5.91
C TYR A 263 12.20 -7.49 -5.87
N ARG A 264 11.49 -7.54 -4.74
CA ARG A 264 10.28 -8.36 -4.58
C ARG A 264 9.17 -7.97 -5.54
N ASN A 265 8.97 -6.67 -5.77
CA ASN A 265 7.97 -6.21 -6.74
C ASN A 265 8.32 -6.61 -8.19
N GLN A 266 9.59 -6.62 -8.56
CA GLN A 266 10.03 -7.10 -9.87
C GLN A 266 9.82 -8.61 -10.01
N GLU A 267 10.21 -9.38 -8.99
CA GLU A 267 10.01 -10.83 -8.93
C GLU A 267 8.51 -11.20 -9.04
N LEU A 268 7.65 -10.55 -8.26
CA LEU A 268 6.20 -10.75 -8.29
C LEU A 268 5.58 -10.41 -9.65
N LYS A 269 6.04 -9.35 -10.32
CA LYS A 269 5.56 -9.00 -11.67
C LYS A 269 5.90 -10.09 -12.69
N SER A 270 7.13 -10.63 -12.63
CA SER A 270 7.54 -11.73 -13.51
C SER A 270 6.69 -12.97 -13.28
N LEU A 271 6.55 -13.39 -12.02
CA LEU A 271 5.77 -14.58 -11.65
C LEU A 271 4.29 -14.43 -12.02
N LYS A 272 3.71 -13.24 -11.83
CA LYS A 272 2.33 -12.96 -12.23
C LYS A 272 2.14 -13.11 -13.74
N SER A 273 3.05 -12.59 -14.55
CA SER A 273 2.97 -12.69 -16.02
C SER A 273 3.06 -14.15 -16.48
N GLU A 274 3.94 -14.95 -15.88
CA GLU A 274 4.06 -16.37 -16.18
C GLU A 274 2.78 -17.15 -15.81
N LEU A 275 2.21 -16.86 -14.63
CA LEU A 275 0.96 -17.46 -14.19
C LEU A 275 -0.21 -17.10 -15.10
N GLU A 276 -0.32 -15.84 -15.53
CA GLU A 276 -1.37 -15.38 -16.45
C GLU A 276 -1.31 -16.13 -17.79
N GLN A 277 -0.09 -16.35 -18.33
CA GLN A 277 0.09 -17.13 -19.55
C GLN A 277 -0.34 -18.60 -19.36
N LEU A 278 0.10 -19.24 -18.27
CA LEU A 278 -0.25 -20.63 -17.98
C LEU A 278 -1.77 -20.81 -17.83
N VAL A 279 -2.43 -19.89 -17.14
CA VAL A 279 -3.89 -19.90 -16.96
C VAL A 279 -4.61 -19.76 -18.30
N GLN A 280 -4.14 -18.89 -19.19
CA GLN A 280 -4.71 -18.73 -20.52
C GLN A 280 -4.58 -20.01 -21.36
N GLU A 281 -3.40 -20.62 -21.38
CA GLU A 281 -3.14 -21.88 -22.09
C GLU A 281 -4.07 -22.99 -21.59
N ARG A 282 -4.16 -23.16 -20.26
CA ARG A 282 -5.05 -24.15 -19.64
C ARG A 282 -6.53 -23.91 -19.92
N THR A 283 -6.95 -22.65 -19.98
CA THR A 283 -8.34 -22.31 -20.29
C THR A 283 -8.71 -22.72 -21.72
N ILE A 284 -7.81 -22.51 -22.68
CA ILE A 284 -8.02 -22.92 -24.07
C ILE A 284 -8.07 -24.45 -24.19
N GLU A 285 -7.18 -25.17 -23.51
CA GLU A 285 -7.20 -26.63 -23.49
C GLU A 285 -8.51 -27.18 -22.93
N LEU A 286 -8.96 -26.63 -21.80
CA LEU A 286 -10.18 -27.05 -21.14
C LEU A 286 -11.41 -26.82 -22.02
N GLN A 287 -11.48 -25.68 -22.71
CA GLN A 287 -12.56 -25.36 -23.63
C GLN A 287 -12.61 -26.37 -24.79
N LYS A 288 -11.47 -26.70 -25.41
CA LYS A 288 -11.40 -27.73 -26.46
C LYS A 288 -11.82 -29.11 -25.97
N ALA A 289 -11.39 -29.49 -24.76
CA ALA A 289 -11.75 -30.76 -24.16
C ALA A 289 -13.27 -30.84 -23.90
N LYS A 290 -13.86 -29.73 -23.42
CA LYS A 290 -15.31 -29.61 -23.21
C LYS A 290 -16.09 -29.76 -24.52
N GLU A 291 -15.71 -29.04 -25.58
CA GLU A 291 -16.35 -29.15 -26.89
C GLU A 291 -16.29 -30.57 -27.45
N LYS A 292 -15.15 -31.26 -27.27
CA LYS A 292 -15.00 -32.66 -27.68
C LYS A 292 -15.92 -33.59 -26.88
N LEU A 293 -16.04 -33.37 -25.57
CA LEU A 293 -16.95 -34.13 -24.71
C LEU A 293 -18.41 -33.91 -25.10
N GLU A 294 -18.82 -32.67 -25.38
CA GLU A 294 -20.19 -32.36 -25.83
C GLU A 294 -20.53 -33.08 -27.14
N LYS A 295 -19.62 -33.09 -28.12
CA LYS A 295 -19.80 -33.84 -29.38
C LYS A 295 -20.00 -35.34 -29.12
N ILE A 296 -19.18 -35.95 -28.27
CA ILE A 296 -19.28 -37.39 -27.96
C ILE A 296 -20.56 -37.70 -27.18
N ALA A 297 -20.96 -36.81 -26.25
CA ALA A 297 -22.13 -37.02 -25.41
C ALA A 297 -23.44 -36.99 -26.21
N PHE A 298 -23.52 -36.15 -27.26
CA PHE A 298 -24.78 -35.86 -27.94
C PHE A 298 -24.87 -36.29 -29.39
N LEU A 299 -23.76 -36.42 -30.12
CA LEU A 299 -23.75 -36.71 -31.54
C LEU A 299 -23.20 -38.11 -31.82
N ASP A 300 -23.64 -38.72 -32.93
CA ASP A 300 -23.05 -39.93 -33.48
C ASP A 300 -21.73 -39.57 -34.20
N PRO A 301 -20.62 -40.27 -33.92
CA PRO A 301 -19.30 -39.91 -34.43
C PRO A 301 -19.13 -40.05 -35.94
N LEU A 302 -19.95 -40.89 -36.61
CA LEU A 302 -19.87 -41.10 -38.05
C LEU A 302 -20.72 -40.10 -38.83
N THR A 303 -21.95 -39.90 -38.37
CA THR A 303 -22.99 -39.16 -39.09
C THR A 303 -23.17 -37.72 -38.62
N ASN A 304 -22.64 -37.38 -37.43
CA ASN A 304 -22.72 -36.05 -36.81
C ASN A 304 -24.16 -35.52 -36.58
N ILE A 305 -25.17 -36.38 -36.67
CA ILE A 305 -26.53 -36.12 -36.16
C ILE A 305 -26.63 -36.61 -34.71
N PRO A 306 -27.71 -36.30 -33.98
CA PRO A 306 -27.88 -36.82 -32.64
C PRO A 306 -27.65 -38.32 -32.51
N ASN A 307 -27.05 -38.73 -31.38
CA ASN A 307 -26.96 -40.12 -31.00
C ASN A 307 -28.24 -40.58 -30.26
N ARG A 308 -28.37 -41.90 -30.08
CA ARG A 308 -29.49 -42.51 -29.35
C ARG A 308 -29.74 -41.89 -27.98
N ARG A 309 -28.69 -41.55 -27.22
CA ARG A 309 -28.83 -40.98 -25.87
C ARG A 309 -29.49 -39.61 -25.91
N PHE A 310 -29.05 -38.73 -26.81
CA PHE A 310 -29.65 -37.40 -26.97
C PHE A 310 -31.08 -37.48 -27.49
N PHE A 311 -31.36 -38.41 -28.40
CA PHE A 311 -32.71 -38.65 -28.91
C PHE A 311 -33.71 -38.99 -27.81
N ILE A 312 -33.36 -39.90 -26.90
CA ILE A 312 -34.24 -40.29 -25.78
C ILE A 312 -34.58 -39.06 -24.94
N ASP A 313 -33.58 -38.24 -24.60
CA ASP A 313 -33.78 -37.03 -23.80
C ASP A 313 -34.65 -35.97 -24.51
N GLN A 314 -34.39 -35.72 -25.80
CA GLN A 314 -35.21 -34.82 -26.61
C GLN A 314 -36.64 -35.33 -26.75
N THR A 315 -36.81 -36.62 -26.94
CA THR A 315 -38.11 -37.26 -27.11
C THR A 315 -38.96 -37.14 -25.85
N HIS A 316 -38.39 -37.34 -24.66
CA HIS A 316 -39.11 -37.09 -23.41
C HIS A 316 -39.55 -35.62 -23.25
N ARG A 317 -38.74 -34.67 -23.73
CA ARG A 317 -39.13 -33.25 -23.77
C ARG A 317 -40.27 -33.00 -24.76
N LEU A 318 -40.25 -33.66 -25.91
CA LEU A 318 -41.30 -33.56 -26.92
C LEU A 318 -42.61 -34.17 -26.45
N ILE A 319 -42.60 -35.34 -25.81
CA ILE A 319 -43.79 -35.97 -25.23
C ILE A 319 -44.49 -35.00 -24.27
N LYS A 320 -43.73 -34.38 -23.34
CA LYS A 320 -44.26 -33.38 -22.41
C LYS A 320 -44.81 -32.14 -23.12
N SER A 321 -44.20 -31.73 -24.24
CA SER A 321 -44.66 -30.60 -25.04
C SER A 321 -45.98 -30.91 -25.75
N CYS A 322 -46.07 -32.10 -26.35
CA CYS A 322 -47.26 -32.61 -27.04
C CYS A 322 -48.43 -32.76 -26.07
N ASP A 323 -48.19 -33.28 -24.87
CA ASP A 323 -49.20 -33.41 -23.81
C ASP A 323 -49.77 -32.04 -23.41
N ARG A 324 -48.92 -31.03 -23.19
CA ARG A 324 -49.39 -29.66 -22.88
C ARG A 324 -50.21 -29.03 -24.01
N ARG A 325 -49.85 -29.31 -25.26
CA ARG A 325 -50.49 -28.71 -26.45
C ARG A 325 -51.64 -29.56 -27.01
N GLN A 326 -51.86 -30.75 -26.46
CA GLN A 326 -52.79 -31.75 -26.98
C GLN A 326 -52.57 -32.05 -28.47
N LEU A 327 -51.29 -32.20 -28.86
CA LEU A 327 -50.88 -32.58 -30.21
C LEU A 327 -50.45 -34.04 -30.25
N SER A 328 -50.70 -34.73 -31.36
CA SER A 328 -50.23 -36.10 -31.52
C SER A 328 -48.71 -36.13 -31.75
N ILE A 329 -48.08 -37.24 -31.43
CA ILE A 329 -46.67 -37.50 -31.68
C ILE A 329 -46.56 -38.83 -32.42
N ALA A 330 -45.67 -38.92 -33.40
CA ALA A 330 -45.38 -40.17 -34.09
C ALA A 330 -43.93 -40.59 -33.83
N PHE A 331 -43.76 -41.84 -33.37
CA PHE A 331 -42.46 -42.47 -33.20
C PHE A 331 -42.15 -43.30 -34.43
N GLY A 332 -40.97 -43.10 -35.02
CA GLY A 332 -40.52 -43.78 -36.21
C GLY A 332 -39.23 -44.54 -35.97
N LEU A 333 -39.13 -45.73 -36.57
CA LEU A 333 -37.88 -46.45 -36.77
C LEU A 333 -37.68 -46.70 -38.25
N LEU A 334 -36.46 -46.55 -38.73
CA LEU A 334 -36.08 -46.76 -40.11
C LEU A 334 -34.80 -47.57 -40.17
N ASP A 335 -34.75 -48.48 -41.13
CA ASP A 335 -33.61 -49.33 -41.39
C ASP A 335 -33.32 -49.33 -42.89
N ILE A 336 -32.03 -49.29 -43.22
CA ILE A 336 -31.56 -49.32 -44.60
C ILE A 336 -31.68 -50.74 -45.13
N ASP A 337 -32.46 -50.91 -46.20
CA ASP A 337 -32.67 -52.22 -46.80
C ASP A 337 -31.35 -52.77 -47.37
N ASP A 338 -31.07 -54.04 -47.06
CA ASP A 338 -29.91 -54.77 -47.60
C ASP A 338 -28.55 -54.10 -47.33
N PHE A 339 -28.45 -53.30 -46.26
CA PHE A 339 -27.22 -52.59 -45.89
C PHE A 339 -26.00 -53.50 -45.76
N LYS A 340 -26.18 -54.71 -45.20
CA LYS A 340 -25.12 -55.71 -45.12
C LYS A 340 -24.61 -56.13 -46.50
N VAL A 341 -25.51 -56.33 -47.47
CA VAL A 341 -25.13 -56.68 -48.85
C VAL A 341 -24.31 -55.56 -49.48
N VAL A 342 -24.68 -54.30 -49.22
CA VAL A 342 -23.91 -53.15 -49.70
C VAL A 342 -22.50 -53.15 -49.11
N ASN A 343 -22.36 -53.35 -47.80
CA ASN A 343 -21.06 -53.42 -47.15
C ASN A 343 -20.21 -54.59 -47.66
N ASP A 344 -20.82 -55.77 -47.83
CA ASP A 344 -20.14 -56.97 -48.31
C ASP A 344 -19.70 -56.81 -49.78
N THR A 345 -20.40 -56.00 -50.58
CA THR A 345 -20.14 -55.79 -52.01
C THR A 345 -19.20 -54.61 -52.29
N HIS A 346 -19.37 -53.50 -51.58
CA HIS A 346 -18.71 -52.22 -51.86
C HIS A 346 -17.76 -51.76 -50.73
N GLY A 347 -17.65 -52.54 -49.65
CA GLY A 347 -16.83 -52.24 -48.49
C GLY A 347 -17.55 -51.36 -47.46
N HIS A 348 -17.01 -51.34 -46.24
CA HIS A 348 -17.57 -50.56 -45.13
C HIS A 348 -17.56 -49.05 -45.39
N ASP A 349 -16.58 -48.53 -46.14
CA ASP A 349 -16.51 -47.10 -46.49
C ASP A 349 -17.72 -46.65 -47.32
N ALA A 350 -18.27 -47.54 -48.17
CA ALA A 350 -19.48 -47.28 -48.93
C ALA A 350 -20.72 -47.22 -48.03
N GLY A 351 -20.84 -48.13 -47.07
CA GLY A 351 -21.90 -48.07 -46.05
C GLY A 351 -21.81 -46.82 -45.19
N ASP A 352 -20.61 -46.44 -44.77
CA ASP A 352 -20.35 -45.21 -44.01
C ASP A 352 -20.76 -43.96 -44.80
N LEU A 353 -20.52 -43.93 -46.12
CA LEU A 353 -20.98 -42.84 -46.97
C LEU A 353 -22.51 -42.78 -47.04
N ILE A 354 -23.18 -43.93 -47.18
CA ILE A 354 -24.65 -43.99 -47.21
C ILE A 354 -25.24 -43.43 -45.92
N LEU A 355 -24.67 -43.81 -44.77
CA LEU A 355 -25.10 -43.32 -43.47
C LEU A 355 -24.94 -41.79 -43.35
N LYS A 356 -23.84 -41.23 -43.88
CA LYS A 356 -23.59 -39.79 -43.90
C LYS A 356 -24.57 -39.04 -44.80
N GLU A 357 -24.83 -39.54 -46.01
CA GLU A 357 -25.78 -38.93 -46.95
C GLU A 357 -27.22 -38.95 -46.41
N LEU A 358 -27.63 -40.06 -45.79
CA LEU A 358 -28.92 -40.14 -45.10
C LEU A 358 -29.01 -39.16 -43.93
N ALA A 359 -27.94 -39.03 -43.14
CA ALA A 359 -27.90 -38.09 -42.03
C ALA A 359 -27.98 -36.62 -42.49
N ALA A 360 -27.32 -36.29 -43.61
CA ALA A 360 -27.44 -34.98 -44.26
C ALA A 360 -28.86 -34.74 -44.76
N TYR A 361 -29.48 -35.74 -45.39
CA TYR A 361 -30.88 -35.69 -45.82
C TYR A 361 -31.83 -35.46 -44.63
N PHE A 362 -31.68 -36.20 -43.53
CA PHE A 362 -32.50 -36.03 -42.33
C PHE A 362 -32.35 -34.66 -41.70
N SER A 363 -31.14 -34.08 -41.71
CA SER A 363 -30.91 -32.73 -41.19
C SER A 363 -31.61 -31.64 -41.99
N GLY A 364 -31.89 -31.87 -43.28
CA GLY A 364 -32.73 -30.98 -44.09
C GLY A 364 -34.22 -31.35 -44.08
N PHE A 365 -34.57 -32.58 -43.72
CA PHE A 365 -35.95 -33.09 -43.73
C PHE A 365 -36.72 -32.75 -42.46
N PHE A 366 -36.10 -32.96 -41.30
CA PHE A 366 -36.72 -32.72 -39.98
C PHE A 366 -36.53 -31.29 -39.53
N ARG A 367 -37.49 -30.78 -38.77
CA ARG A 367 -37.43 -29.44 -38.17
C ARG A 367 -36.56 -29.46 -36.91
N ALA A 368 -36.08 -28.30 -36.49
CA ALA A 368 -35.29 -28.16 -35.26
C ALA A 368 -36.03 -28.64 -34.00
N ASP A 369 -37.36 -28.60 -34.04
CA ASP A 369 -38.26 -28.96 -32.94
C ASP A 369 -38.64 -30.44 -32.95
N GLU A 370 -38.14 -31.22 -33.91
CA GLU A 370 -38.39 -32.66 -34.03
C GLU A 370 -37.14 -33.44 -33.58
N ALA A 371 -37.33 -34.61 -32.99
CA ALA A 371 -36.19 -35.44 -32.57
C ALA A 371 -35.91 -36.50 -33.64
N TYR A 372 -34.64 -36.62 -34.02
CA TYR A 372 -34.16 -37.67 -34.90
C TYR A 372 -32.74 -38.05 -34.49
N CYS A 373 -32.35 -39.31 -34.73
CA CYS A 373 -30.98 -39.78 -34.48
C CYS A 373 -30.61 -40.96 -35.34
N ARG A 374 -29.31 -41.27 -35.36
CA ARG A 374 -28.84 -42.63 -35.61
C ARG A 374 -29.00 -43.44 -34.32
N TYR A 375 -29.88 -44.43 -34.36
CA TYR A 375 -30.27 -45.23 -33.19
C TYR A 375 -29.23 -46.33 -32.90
N GLY A 376 -28.64 -46.91 -33.94
CA GLY A 376 -27.53 -47.86 -33.88
C GLY A 376 -27.35 -48.58 -35.21
N GLY A 377 -26.10 -48.94 -35.58
CA GLY A 377 -25.84 -49.62 -36.86
C GLY A 377 -26.36 -48.82 -38.06
N GLU A 378 -27.26 -49.42 -38.82
CA GLU A 378 -27.98 -48.85 -39.97
C GLU A 378 -29.36 -48.25 -39.62
N GLU A 379 -29.73 -48.26 -38.34
CA GLU A 379 -31.05 -47.83 -37.87
C GLU A 379 -31.08 -46.34 -37.49
N PHE A 380 -32.17 -45.69 -37.87
CA PHE A 380 -32.50 -44.31 -37.51
C PHE A 380 -33.84 -44.27 -36.78
N ALA A 381 -33.95 -43.36 -35.82
CA ALA A 381 -35.18 -43.18 -35.05
C ALA A 381 -35.64 -41.72 -35.13
N PHE A 382 -36.96 -41.54 -35.07
CA PHE A 382 -37.63 -40.24 -35.22
C PHE A 382 -38.74 -40.09 -34.18
N ALA A 383 -38.97 -38.88 -33.70
CA ALA A 383 -40.15 -38.49 -32.95
C ALA A 383 -40.62 -37.13 -33.48
N VAL A 384 -41.75 -37.14 -34.19
CA VAL A 384 -42.29 -35.98 -34.91
C VAL A 384 -43.66 -35.58 -34.37
N ILE A 385 -43.93 -34.28 -34.33
CA ILE A 385 -45.22 -33.76 -33.88
C ILE A 385 -46.19 -33.81 -35.06
N ILE A 386 -47.38 -34.36 -34.84
CA ILE A 386 -48.41 -34.55 -35.86
C ILE A 386 -49.67 -33.79 -35.43
N GLU A 387 -50.10 -32.84 -36.26
CA GLU A 387 -51.33 -32.07 -36.02
C GLU A 387 -52.56 -32.85 -36.51
N LYS A 388 -52.51 -33.42 -37.72
CA LYS A 388 -53.57 -34.27 -38.26
C LYS A 388 -53.02 -35.65 -38.58
N ALA A 389 -53.79 -36.70 -38.29
CA ALA A 389 -53.37 -38.08 -38.56
C ALA A 389 -53.03 -38.35 -40.04
N SER A 390 -53.61 -37.58 -40.98
CA SER A 390 -53.30 -37.64 -42.41
C SER A 390 -51.91 -37.08 -42.76
N ASP A 391 -51.36 -36.20 -41.94
CA ASP A 391 -50.06 -35.56 -42.20
C ASP A 391 -48.94 -36.60 -42.06
N LEU A 392 -49.13 -37.61 -41.20
CA LEU A 392 -48.16 -38.69 -41.06
C LEU A 392 -48.02 -39.53 -42.34
N ASP A 393 -49.13 -39.82 -43.03
CA ASP A 393 -49.10 -40.52 -44.32
C ASP A 393 -48.31 -39.71 -45.37
N ILE A 394 -48.48 -38.38 -45.40
CA ILE A 394 -47.75 -37.48 -46.31
C ILE A 394 -46.25 -37.41 -45.97
N ILE A 395 -45.92 -37.26 -44.69
CA ILE A 395 -44.53 -37.16 -44.22
C ILE A 395 -43.77 -38.45 -44.50
N THR A 396 -44.37 -39.60 -44.20
CA THR A 396 -43.75 -40.92 -44.40
C THR A 396 -43.56 -41.26 -45.87
N ASP A 397 -44.52 -40.93 -46.74
CA ASP A 397 -44.38 -41.08 -48.20
C ASP A 397 -43.24 -40.20 -48.74
N ARG A 398 -43.18 -38.92 -48.31
CA ARG A 398 -42.09 -38.01 -48.67
C ARG A 398 -40.74 -38.51 -48.17
N LEU A 399 -40.69 -39.09 -46.96
CA LEU A 399 -39.48 -39.63 -46.35
C LEU A 399 -38.87 -40.73 -47.23
N ILE A 400 -39.64 -41.78 -47.53
CA ILE A 400 -39.16 -42.92 -48.34
C ILE A 400 -38.84 -42.50 -49.77
N LYS A 401 -39.72 -41.72 -50.43
CA LYS A 401 -39.45 -41.24 -51.79
C LYS A 401 -38.18 -40.41 -51.87
N GLY A 402 -37.94 -39.55 -50.88
CA GLY A 402 -36.72 -38.75 -50.82
C GLY A 402 -35.48 -39.62 -50.65
N ILE A 403 -35.53 -40.66 -49.81
CA ILE A 403 -34.44 -41.64 -49.66
C ILE A 403 -34.15 -42.36 -50.97
N CYS A 404 -35.18 -42.87 -51.66
CA CYS A 404 -35.01 -43.54 -52.95
C CYS A 404 -34.37 -42.64 -54.03
N ASN A 405 -34.59 -41.33 -53.93
CA ASN A 405 -34.08 -40.35 -54.87
C ASN A 405 -32.65 -39.86 -54.53
N LEU A 406 -32.08 -40.28 -53.39
CA LEU A 406 -30.70 -39.96 -53.05
C LEU A 406 -29.75 -40.63 -54.06
N LYS A 407 -28.87 -39.83 -54.63
CA LYS A 407 -27.82 -40.28 -55.54
C LYS A 407 -26.51 -40.32 -54.79
N ILE A 408 -26.15 -41.50 -54.30
CA ILE A 408 -24.96 -41.69 -53.47
C ILE A 408 -23.81 -42.15 -54.37
N SER A 409 -22.79 -41.31 -54.51
CA SER A 409 -21.64 -41.59 -55.40
C SER A 409 -20.59 -42.42 -54.67
N VAL A 410 -20.41 -43.67 -55.07
CA VAL A 410 -19.37 -44.59 -54.56
C VAL A 410 -18.52 -45.09 -55.72
N ASN A 411 -17.20 -44.85 -55.69
CA ASN A 411 -16.24 -45.28 -56.72
C ASN A 411 -16.70 -44.95 -58.16
N GLU A 412 -17.10 -43.70 -58.41
CA GLU A 412 -17.60 -43.19 -59.71
C GLU A 412 -18.92 -43.79 -60.21
N HIS A 413 -19.60 -44.59 -59.39
CA HIS A 413 -20.93 -45.16 -59.66
C HIS A 413 -21.97 -44.60 -58.69
N TYR A 414 -23.24 -44.51 -59.14
CA TYR A 414 -24.35 -44.12 -58.28
C TYR A 414 -25.03 -45.36 -57.70
N LEU A 415 -25.05 -45.44 -56.37
CA LEU A 415 -25.82 -46.43 -55.62
C LEU A 415 -27.20 -45.85 -55.29
N SER A 416 -28.24 -46.61 -55.63
CA SER A 416 -29.60 -46.37 -55.15
C SER A 416 -29.83 -47.17 -53.87
N VAL A 417 -30.33 -46.50 -52.84
CA VAL A 417 -30.62 -47.12 -51.54
C VAL A 417 -32.11 -47.03 -51.28
N THR A 418 -32.67 -48.12 -50.74
CA THR A 418 -34.05 -48.15 -50.25
C THR A 418 -34.05 -48.31 -48.74
N ALA A 419 -35.14 -47.91 -48.10
CA ALA A 419 -35.30 -48.06 -46.67
C ALA A 419 -36.70 -48.56 -46.33
N SER A 420 -36.78 -49.31 -45.23
CA SER A 420 -38.03 -49.69 -44.61
C SER A 420 -38.24 -48.86 -43.36
N ALA A 421 -39.46 -48.39 -43.10
CA ALA A 421 -39.76 -47.63 -41.89
C ALA A 421 -41.06 -48.07 -41.21
N GLY A 422 -41.05 -48.10 -39.89
CA GLY A 422 -42.22 -48.33 -39.06
C GLY A 422 -42.55 -47.10 -38.24
N PHE A 423 -43.80 -46.66 -38.26
CA PHE A 423 -44.27 -45.55 -37.45
C PHE A 423 -45.42 -45.96 -36.53
N LYS A 424 -45.42 -45.43 -35.30
CA LYS A 424 -46.53 -45.50 -34.37
C LYS A 424 -47.03 -44.09 -34.06
N LEU A 425 -48.28 -43.80 -34.42
CA LEU A 425 -48.96 -42.55 -34.07
C LEU A 425 -49.57 -42.69 -32.67
N CYS A 426 -49.35 -41.67 -31.84
CA CYS A 426 -49.81 -41.63 -30.46
C CYS A 426 -50.54 -40.33 -30.19
N HIS A 427 -51.70 -40.42 -29.55
CA HIS A 427 -52.42 -39.26 -29.04
C HIS A 427 -52.05 -39.05 -27.56
N PRO A 428 -51.70 -37.83 -27.13
CA PRO A 428 -51.23 -37.55 -25.78
C PRO A 428 -52.22 -37.95 -24.68
N SER A 429 -53.52 -37.91 -24.99
CA SER A 429 -54.61 -38.28 -24.08
C SER A 429 -54.56 -39.71 -23.54
N PHE A 430 -53.74 -40.60 -24.11
CA PHE A 430 -53.64 -42.00 -23.69
C PHE A 430 -52.43 -42.31 -22.78
N GLY A 431 -51.61 -41.31 -22.45
CA GLY A 431 -50.38 -41.52 -21.69
C GLY A 431 -49.31 -42.19 -22.55
N VAL A 432 -48.40 -41.38 -23.10
CA VAL A 432 -47.39 -41.85 -24.04
C VAL A 432 -46.16 -42.40 -23.29
N ASP A 433 -45.94 -43.70 -23.37
CA ASP A 433 -44.72 -44.36 -22.88
C ASP A 433 -43.73 -44.59 -24.03
N PHE A 434 -42.59 -43.88 -23.97
CA PHE A 434 -41.55 -43.97 -24.99
C PHE A 434 -41.12 -45.41 -25.32
N GLU A 435 -40.90 -46.26 -24.32
CA GLU A 435 -40.39 -47.61 -24.58
C GLU A 435 -41.44 -48.49 -25.26
N GLN A 436 -42.69 -48.37 -24.83
CA GLN A 436 -43.81 -49.11 -25.41
C GLN A 436 -44.08 -48.68 -26.85
N GLU A 437 -44.10 -47.37 -27.12
CA GLU A 437 -44.41 -46.86 -28.46
C GLU A 437 -43.28 -47.11 -29.46
N MET A 438 -42.01 -47.03 -29.02
CA MET A 438 -40.87 -47.45 -29.85
C MET A 438 -40.94 -48.94 -30.21
N LYS A 439 -41.40 -49.80 -29.30
CA LYS A 439 -41.60 -51.23 -29.60
C LYS A 439 -42.71 -51.45 -30.64
N GLN A 440 -43.75 -50.63 -30.64
CA GLN A 440 -44.78 -50.69 -31.69
C GLN A 440 -44.22 -50.20 -33.04
N ALA A 441 -43.40 -49.15 -33.04
CA ALA A 441 -42.72 -48.69 -34.25
C ALA A 441 -41.79 -49.78 -34.82
N ASP A 442 -41.10 -50.55 -33.98
CA ASP A 442 -40.27 -51.69 -34.39
C ASP A 442 -41.11 -52.82 -35.02
N VAL A 443 -42.27 -53.15 -34.43
CA VAL A 443 -43.22 -54.11 -35.02
C VAL A 443 -43.69 -53.64 -36.40
N ALA A 444 -43.97 -52.35 -36.56
CA ALA A 444 -44.35 -51.78 -37.85
C ALA A 444 -43.20 -51.87 -38.87
N LEU A 445 -41.96 -51.60 -38.45
CA LEU A 445 -40.77 -51.70 -39.29
C LEU A 445 -40.56 -53.14 -39.78
N TYR A 446 -40.72 -54.11 -38.87
CA TYR A 446 -40.65 -55.53 -39.23
C TYR A 446 -41.71 -55.92 -40.27
N GLN A 447 -42.92 -55.38 -40.17
CA GLN A 447 -43.97 -55.58 -41.17
C GLN A 447 -43.58 -54.95 -42.53
N SER A 448 -42.95 -53.77 -42.54
CA SER A 448 -42.44 -53.16 -43.78
C SER A 448 -41.40 -54.04 -44.47
N LYS A 449 -40.43 -54.56 -43.70
CA LYS A 449 -39.40 -55.47 -44.21
C LYS A 449 -40.01 -56.75 -44.79
N LYS A 450 -40.96 -57.37 -44.09
CA LYS A 450 -41.65 -58.59 -44.55
C LYS A 450 -42.50 -58.40 -45.79
N ASN A 451 -43.14 -57.24 -45.93
CA ASN A 451 -44.08 -57.00 -47.02
C ASN A 451 -43.40 -56.63 -48.35
N GLY A 452 -42.07 -56.69 -48.43
CA GLY A 452 -41.32 -56.47 -49.66
C GLY A 452 -40.46 -55.20 -49.65
N LYS A 453 -40.08 -54.71 -48.46
CA LYS A 453 -39.14 -53.59 -48.26
C LYS A 453 -39.55 -52.29 -48.96
N ASN A 454 -38.68 -51.27 -48.92
CA ASN A 454 -38.86 -49.97 -49.58
C ASN A 454 -40.24 -49.33 -49.32
N ARG A 455 -40.67 -49.29 -48.07
CA ARG A 455 -42.02 -48.85 -47.70
C ARG A 455 -42.12 -48.43 -46.24
N VAL A 456 -43.24 -47.81 -45.92
CA VAL A 456 -43.62 -47.51 -44.53
C VAL A 456 -44.85 -48.31 -44.11
N THR A 457 -44.84 -48.78 -42.87
CA THR A 457 -46.02 -49.26 -42.17
C THR A 457 -46.34 -48.32 -41.01
N ILE A 458 -47.60 -47.92 -40.88
CA ILE A 458 -48.06 -47.03 -39.80
C ILE A 458 -49.06 -47.77 -38.93
N ILE A 459 -48.80 -47.82 -37.61
CA ILE A 459 -49.76 -48.22 -36.59
C ILE A 459 -50.38 -46.93 -36.04
N LYS A 460 -51.70 -46.80 -36.15
CA LYS A 460 -52.43 -45.65 -35.62
C LYS A 460 -52.94 -45.91 -34.20
#